data_AF-A0A1R1LT22-F1
#
_entry.id   AF-A0A1R1LT22-F1
#
_cell.length_a   1.000
_cell.length_b   1.000
_cell.length_c   1.000
_cell.angle_alpha   90.00
_cell.angle_beta   90.00
_cell.angle_gamma   90.00
#
_symmetry.space_group_name_H-M   'P 1'
#
loop_
_entity.id
_entity.type
_entity.pdbx_description
1 polymer ?
#
loop_
_entity_poly.entity_id
_entity_poly.type
_entity_poly.pdbx_seq_one_letter_code
_entity_poly.pdbx_strand_id
1 'polypeptide(L)'
;MTMVWSVRLPIPSRVCRMTSLQRSSRRKGWSWPYVRVAGRELYFGHALIDVWHVEPGGRDAGEVCRYRDHWKHPGHWRLRYPMAHRLQRRLFTVCSWCSEPGSKGDSVNTGHGWDEDHSPAHWWQSERGLYHSACSSAQHAHQMCSCRTPSPNPAPGRHACTVCGLFLKYDGNPERDVYRLTKRLVLPGRRPSPEARDAIRTAWEEQRRSGRG
;
A
#
# COMPACT_ATOMS: atom_id res chain seq x y z
N MET A 1 9.20 -9.14 12.11
CA MET A 1 10.42 -9.57 11.44
C MET A 1 11.51 -8.55 11.77
N THR A 2 12.76 -8.96 12.07
CA THR A 2 13.86 -8.02 12.35
C THR A 2 14.90 -8.05 11.23
N MET A 3 15.33 -6.89 10.72
CA MET A 3 16.42 -6.83 9.73
C MET A 3 17.76 -7.12 10.43
N VAL A 4 18.49 -8.14 9.97
CA VAL A 4 19.81 -8.50 10.49
C VAL A 4 20.89 -7.66 9.82
N TRP A 5 20.87 -7.61 8.48
CA TRP A 5 21.78 -6.78 7.68
C TRP A 5 21.26 -6.61 6.26
N SER A 6 21.81 -5.63 5.53
CA SER A 6 21.43 -5.29 4.15
C SER A 6 22.65 -5.03 3.29
N VAL A 7 22.72 -5.61 2.10
CA VAL A 7 23.71 -5.26 1.07
C VAL A 7 23.12 -4.17 0.20
N ARG A 8 23.78 -3.02 0.07
CA ARG A 8 23.26 -1.84 -0.65
C ARG A 8 23.94 -1.66 -2.02
N LEU A 9 23.16 -1.20 -3.00
CA LEU A 9 23.67 -0.86 -4.32
C LEU A 9 24.53 0.41 -4.25
N PRO A 10 25.66 0.46 -4.97
CA PRO A 10 26.48 1.66 -5.07
C PRO A 10 25.89 2.69 -6.05
N ILE A 11 24.65 2.55 -6.48
CA ILE A 11 24.00 3.40 -7.49
C ILE A 11 22.95 4.29 -6.82
N PRO A 12 22.99 5.63 -7.02
CA PRO A 12 22.05 6.54 -6.40
C PRO A 12 20.69 6.49 -7.09
N SER A 13 19.60 6.61 -6.31
CA SER A 13 18.26 6.36 -6.84
C SER A 13 17.37 7.59 -6.99
N ARG A 14 17.74 8.71 -6.40
CA ARG A 14 17.06 10.01 -6.57
C ARG A 14 18.04 11.16 -6.46
N VAL A 15 17.79 12.20 -7.26
CA VAL A 15 18.28 13.56 -7.05
C VAL A 15 17.15 14.33 -6.36
N CYS A 16 17.24 14.57 -5.06
CA CYS A 16 16.30 15.47 -4.39
C CYS A 16 16.83 16.92 -4.48
N ARG A 17 16.00 17.85 -4.97
CA ARG A 17 16.17 19.28 -4.64
C ARG A 17 15.53 19.49 -3.26
N MET A 18 16.32 19.89 -2.28
CA MET A 18 15.83 20.09 -0.91
C MET A 18 14.80 21.23 -0.85
N THR A 19 13.75 21.05 -0.05
CA THR A 19 12.92 22.15 0.47
C THR A 19 13.63 22.80 1.66
N SER A 20 13.37 24.09 1.90
CA SER A 20 14.06 24.94 2.89
C SER A 20 14.04 24.38 4.32
N LEU A 21 13.03 23.59 4.68
CA LEU A 21 12.87 22.98 6.02
C LEU A 21 13.92 21.91 6.35
N GLN A 22 14.52 21.24 5.37
CA GLN A 22 15.60 20.26 5.62
C GLN A 22 16.98 20.91 5.71
N ARG A 23 17.10 22.23 5.48
CA ARG A 23 18.36 22.96 5.31
C ARG A 23 19.06 23.29 6.64
N SER A 24 18.34 23.30 7.76
CA SER A 24 18.84 23.77 9.07
C SER A 24 19.48 22.70 9.96
N SER A 25 19.28 21.39 9.68
CA SER A 25 19.64 20.34 10.66
C SER A 25 20.88 19.49 10.34
N ARG A 26 21.61 19.70 9.23
CA ARG A 26 22.78 18.84 8.90
C ARG A 26 24.05 19.63 8.58
N ARG A 27 24.96 19.69 9.56
CA ARG A 27 26.36 20.09 9.38
C ARG A 27 27.11 19.02 8.57
N LYS A 28 27.94 19.51 7.64
CA LYS A 28 29.12 18.90 6.98
C LYS A 28 29.00 17.45 6.46
N GLY A 29 28.83 17.37 5.14
CA GLY A 29 29.79 16.66 4.29
C GLY A 29 29.45 15.23 3.92
N TRP A 30 29.26 14.33 4.88
CA TRP A 30 29.15 12.89 4.62
C TRP A 30 28.25 12.26 5.68
N SER A 31 26.98 12.02 5.34
CA SER A 31 26.07 11.24 6.18
C SER A 31 25.48 10.11 5.34
N TRP A 32 26.22 9.01 5.23
CA TRP A 32 25.73 7.78 4.59
C TRP A 32 24.31 7.46 5.12
N PRO A 33 23.30 7.20 4.27
CA PRO A 33 23.32 6.89 2.83
C PRO A 33 23.11 8.10 1.88
N TYR A 34 23.37 9.32 2.33
CA TYR A 34 23.23 10.54 1.54
C TYR A 34 24.61 11.14 1.23
N VAL A 35 24.87 11.41 -0.05
CA VAL A 35 26.09 12.10 -0.51
C VAL A 35 25.68 13.36 -1.25
N ARG A 36 26.30 14.50 -0.92
CA ARG A 36 26.06 15.77 -1.63
C ARG A 36 27.14 15.98 -2.69
N VAL A 37 26.74 16.06 -3.96
CA VAL A 37 27.63 16.32 -5.11
C VAL A 37 27.06 17.49 -5.90
N ALA A 38 27.85 18.56 -6.09
CA ALA A 38 27.45 19.76 -6.87
C ALA A 38 26.06 20.33 -6.50
N GLY A 39 25.75 20.45 -5.20
CA GLY A 39 24.47 20.98 -4.71
C GLY A 39 23.26 20.02 -4.84
N ARG A 40 23.47 18.81 -5.36
CA ARG A 40 22.47 17.74 -5.43
C ARG A 40 22.73 16.72 -4.32
N GLU A 41 21.67 16.29 -3.62
CA GLU A 41 21.75 15.20 -2.65
C GLU A 41 21.38 13.88 -3.35
N LEU A 42 22.35 12.96 -3.39
CA LEU A 42 22.25 11.63 -3.95
C LEU A 42 21.98 10.64 -2.82
N TYR A 43 20.92 9.86 -2.95
CA TYR A 43 20.55 8.82 -1.99
C TYR A 43 20.95 7.42 -2.50
N PHE A 44 21.79 6.72 -1.74
CA PHE A 44 22.34 5.39 -2.05
C PHE A 44 21.68 4.27 -1.22
N GLY A 45 20.47 4.49 -0.68
CA GLY A 45 19.87 3.56 0.27
C GLY A 45 19.04 2.42 -0.32
N HIS A 46 19.28 2.00 -1.57
CA HIS A 46 18.60 0.82 -2.10
C HIS A 46 19.37 -0.46 -1.79
N ALA A 47 18.75 -1.35 -1.01
CA ALA A 47 19.28 -2.67 -0.75
C ALA A 47 19.11 -3.58 -1.97
N LEU A 48 20.17 -4.29 -2.34
CA LEU A 48 20.17 -5.40 -3.29
C LEU A 48 19.56 -6.65 -2.63
N ILE A 49 19.98 -6.92 -1.41
CA ILE A 49 19.56 -8.06 -0.58
C ILE A 49 19.35 -7.54 0.84
N ASP A 50 18.16 -7.76 1.38
CA ASP A 50 17.88 -7.61 2.80
C ASP A 50 17.81 -9.00 3.43
N VAL A 51 18.55 -9.22 4.51
CA VAL A 51 18.46 -10.45 5.30
C VAL A 51 17.65 -10.14 6.55
N TRP A 52 16.54 -10.82 6.67
CA TRP A 52 15.59 -10.67 7.77
C TRP A 52 15.60 -11.92 8.63
N HIS A 53 15.55 -11.75 9.94
CA HIS A 53 15.29 -12.84 10.87
C HIS A 53 13.78 -12.98 11.06
N VAL A 54 13.27 -14.20 10.85
CA VAL A 54 11.86 -14.59 11.05
C VAL A 54 11.82 -15.61 12.16
N GLU A 55 11.22 -15.27 13.29
CA GLU A 55 11.05 -16.24 14.38
C GLU A 55 10.11 -17.39 13.97
N PRO A 56 10.45 -18.64 14.32
CA PRO A 56 9.56 -19.77 14.11
C PRO A 56 8.28 -19.58 14.92
N GLY A 57 7.13 -19.68 14.26
CA GLY A 57 5.81 -19.41 14.85
C GLY A 57 5.25 -18.00 14.56
N GLY A 58 5.97 -17.15 13.83
CA GLY A 58 5.44 -15.90 13.26
C GLY A 58 5.21 -14.77 14.26
N ARG A 59 5.54 -14.97 15.54
CA ARG A 59 5.47 -13.93 16.57
C ARG A 59 6.86 -13.33 16.75
N ASP A 60 6.98 -12.01 16.62
CA ASP A 60 8.20 -11.25 16.96
C ASP A 60 8.37 -11.11 18.49
N ALA A 61 8.14 -12.19 19.23
CA ALA A 61 8.12 -12.14 20.68
C ALA A 61 9.51 -12.31 21.31
N GLY A 62 10.54 -12.66 20.52
CA GLY A 62 11.88 -12.97 21.02
C GLY A 62 11.92 -14.28 21.82
N GLU A 63 10.90 -15.12 21.69
CA GLU A 63 10.66 -16.31 22.53
C GLU A 63 11.63 -17.44 22.19
N VAL A 64 11.87 -17.67 20.89
CA VAL A 64 12.77 -18.73 20.42
C VAL A 64 14.17 -18.20 20.13
N CYS A 65 14.25 -16.96 19.65
CA CYS A 65 15.53 -16.31 19.34
C CYS A 65 15.58 -14.96 20.03
N ARG A 66 16.52 -14.78 20.95
CA ARG A 66 16.78 -13.46 21.51
C ARG A 66 17.30 -12.54 20.42
N TYR A 67 16.87 -11.27 20.44
CA TYR A 67 17.27 -10.25 19.46
C TYR A 67 18.79 -10.14 19.24
N ARG A 68 19.57 -10.31 20.31
CA ARG A 68 21.05 -10.24 20.26
C ARG A 68 21.70 -11.42 19.52
N ASP A 69 20.99 -12.53 19.39
CA ASP A 69 21.47 -13.79 18.82
C ASP A 69 20.88 -14.07 17.43
N HIS A 70 20.12 -13.15 16.84
CA HIS A 70 19.51 -13.33 15.51
C HIS A 70 20.53 -13.68 14.40
N TRP A 71 21.77 -13.18 14.51
CA TRP A 71 22.83 -13.50 13.56
C TRP A 71 23.41 -14.92 13.71
N LYS A 72 23.14 -15.61 14.83
CA LYS A 72 23.60 -16.99 15.08
C LYS A 72 22.64 -18.05 14.57
N HIS A 73 21.44 -17.66 14.14
CA HIS A 73 20.39 -18.58 13.69
C HIS A 73 20.09 -18.41 12.19
N PRO A 74 21.01 -18.82 11.29
CA PRO A 74 20.83 -18.68 9.85
C PRO A 74 19.64 -19.48 9.31
N GLY A 75 19.21 -20.55 10.01
CA GLY A 75 18.00 -21.30 9.66
C GLY A 75 16.70 -20.48 9.72
N HIS A 76 16.72 -19.33 10.42
CA HIS A 76 15.59 -18.41 10.53
C HIS A 76 15.74 -17.18 9.64
N TRP A 77 16.74 -17.16 8.76
CA TRP A 77 16.95 -16.04 7.87
C TRP A 77 16.06 -16.17 6.64
N ARG A 78 15.36 -15.08 6.34
CA ARG A 78 14.63 -14.87 5.10
C ARG A 78 15.35 -13.82 4.28
N LEU A 79 15.77 -14.22 3.08
CA LEU A 79 16.33 -13.30 2.10
C LEU A 79 15.20 -12.58 1.38
N ARG A 80 15.27 -11.26 1.33
CA ARG A 80 14.41 -10.41 0.52
C ARG A 80 15.28 -9.74 -0.52
N TYR A 81 14.81 -9.71 -1.76
CA TYR A 81 15.49 -9.08 -2.89
C TYR A 81 14.66 -7.88 -3.36
N PRO A 82 14.83 -6.67 -2.78
CA PRO A 82 13.97 -5.52 -3.05
C PRO A 82 13.96 -5.12 -4.52
N MET A 83 15.10 -5.27 -5.21
CA MET A 83 15.20 -4.97 -6.64
C MET A 83 14.42 -5.96 -7.50
N ALA A 84 14.54 -7.27 -7.21
CA ALA A 84 13.76 -8.30 -7.90
C ALA A 84 12.26 -8.08 -7.67
N HIS A 85 11.85 -7.73 -6.45
CA HIS A 85 10.46 -7.42 -6.12
C HIS A 85 9.94 -6.18 -6.86
N ARG A 86 10.74 -5.11 -6.99
CA ARG A 86 10.35 -3.94 -7.79
C ARG A 86 10.21 -4.28 -9.28
N LEU A 87 11.10 -5.11 -9.79
CA LEU A 87 11.05 -5.57 -11.17
C LEU A 87 9.82 -6.45 -11.40
N GLN A 88 9.57 -7.39 -10.51
CA GLN A 88 8.38 -8.24 -10.51
C GLN A 88 7.11 -7.40 -10.49
N ARG A 89 7.02 -6.41 -9.60
CA ARG A 89 5.87 -5.49 -9.54
C ARG A 89 5.68 -4.70 -10.82
N ARG A 90 6.78 -4.33 -11.48
CA ARG A 90 6.72 -3.57 -12.71
C ARG A 90 6.31 -4.42 -13.92
N LEU A 91 6.72 -5.69 -13.95
CA LEU A 91 6.55 -6.56 -15.12
C LEU A 91 5.29 -7.42 -15.04
N PHE A 92 4.94 -7.91 -13.85
CA PHE A 92 3.93 -8.95 -13.68
C PHE A 92 2.72 -8.52 -12.86
N THR A 93 2.83 -7.49 -12.01
CA THR A 93 1.70 -7.08 -11.17
C THR A 93 0.63 -6.38 -12.00
N VAL A 94 -0.56 -6.99 -11.97
CA VAL A 94 -1.79 -6.47 -12.56
C VAL A 94 -2.77 -6.10 -11.46
N CYS A 95 -3.66 -5.15 -11.75
CA CYS A 95 -4.69 -4.76 -10.79
C CYS A 95 -5.70 -5.90 -10.58
N SER A 96 -5.95 -6.27 -9.33
CA SER A 96 -6.91 -7.34 -8.98
C SER A 96 -8.37 -6.98 -9.26
N TRP A 97 -8.66 -5.73 -9.62
CA TRP A 97 -10.00 -5.28 -10.03
C TRP A 97 -10.15 -5.26 -11.55
N CYS A 98 -9.33 -4.48 -12.27
CA CYS A 98 -9.47 -4.31 -13.71
C CYS A 98 -8.57 -5.21 -14.56
N SER A 99 -7.70 -6.01 -13.95
CA SER A 99 -6.71 -6.87 -14.60
C SER A 99 -5.69 -6.15 -15.50
N GLU A 100 -5.68 -4.82 -15.51
CA GLU A 100 -4.71 -4.04 -16.28
C GLU A 100 -3.38 -3.90 -15.53
N PRO A 101 -2.24 -3.86 -16.25
CA PRO A 101 -0.93 -3.60 -15.67
C PRO A 101 -0.79 -2.13 -15.23
N GLY A 102 0.08 -1.90 -14.24
CA GLY A 102 0.39 -0.55 -13.79
C GLY A 102 1.21 0.24 -14.81
N SER A 103 1.06 1.57 -14.79
CA SER A 103 1.83 2.49 -15.63
C SER A 103 2.55 3.56 -14.79
N LYS A 104 3.46 4.32 -15.43
CA LYS A 104 4.14 5.43 -14.76
C LYS A 104 3.11 6.52 -14.45
N GLY A 105 2.73 6.66 -13.18
CA GLY A 105 1.73 7.63 -12.70
C GLY A 105 0.42 6.99 -12.24
N ASP A 106 0.18 5.73 -12.58
CA ASP A 106 -0.93 4.94 -12.03
C ASP A 106 -0.42 3.52 -11.74
N SER A 107 0.32 3.40 -10.63
CA SER A 107 0.93 2.15 -10.22
C SER A 107 -0.08 1.25 -9.51
N VAL A 108 0.05 -0.07 -9.72
CA VAL A 108 -0.66 -1.09 -8.95
C VAL A 108 0.11 -1.34 -7.65
N ASN A 109 -0.18 -0.56 -6.62
CA ASN A 109 0.53 -0.60 -5.34
C ASN A 109 -0.35 -0.33 -4.10
N THR A 110 -1.66 -0.26 -4.29
CA THR A 110 -2.62 -0.10 -3.18
C THR A 110 -3.15 -1.48 -2.81
N GLY A 111 -3.08 -1.89 -1.55
CA GLY A 111 -3.60 -3.17 -1.06
C GLY A 111 -4.55 -2.98 0.12
N HIS A 112 -5.44 -3.96 0.33
CA HIS A 112 -6.43 -3.95 1.41
C HIS A 112 -6.12 -4.94 2.55
N GLY A 113 -5.12 -5.81 2.38
CA GLY A 113 -4.67 -6.76 3.40
C GLY A 113 -3.38 -6.35 4.10
N TRP A 114 -3.00 -7.14 5.09
CA TRP A 114 -1.64 -7.13 5.66
C TRP A 114 -0.75 -8.14 4.94
N ASP A 115 0.57 -8.02 5.13
CA ASP A 115 1.64 -8.50 4.23
C ASP A 115 1.62 -9.96 3.77
N GLU A 116 0.92 -10.87 4.44
CA GLU A 116 0.97 -12.31 4.14
C GLU A 116 0.14 -12.71 2.90
N ASP A 117 -1.00 -12.06 2.67
CA ASP A 117 -1.91 -12.41 1.56
C ASP A 117 -1.45 -11.88 0.19
N HIS A 118 -0.48 -10.96 0.18
CA HIS A 118 0.02 -10.33 -1.05
C HIS A 118 1.24 -11.04 -1.65
N SER A 119 1.78 -12.04 -0.95
CA SER A 119 2.99 -12.75 -1.41
C SER A 119 2.65 -13.65 -2.61
N PRO A 120 3.27 -13.43 -3.78
CA PRO A 120 3.05 -14.30 -4.92
C PRO A 120 3.66 -15.67 -4.63
N ALA A 121 3.03 -16.76 -5.09
CA ALA A 121 3.58 -18.10 -4.89
C ALA A 121 4.92 -18.26 -5.64
N HIS A 122 5.07 -17.53 -6.75
CA HIS A 122 6.30 -17.48 -7.53
C HIS A 122 6.63 -16.07 -7.99
N TRP A 123 7.92 -15.79 -8.22
CA TRP A 123 8.39 -14.45 -8.60
C TRP A 123 7.88 -13.95 -9.97
N TRP A 124 7.34 -14.83 -10.83
CA TRP A 124 6.73 -14.44 -12.11
C TRP A 124 5.21 -14.27 -12.05
N GLN A 125 4.59 -14.55 -10.90
CA GLN A 125 3.16 -14.35 -10.72
C GLN A 125 2.86 -12.92 -10.28
N SER A 126 1.68 -12.42 -10.64
CA SER A 126 1.19 -11.14 -10.14
C SER A 126 0.95 -11.22 -8.63
N GLU A 127 1.26 -10.13 -7.93
CA GLU A 127 0.81 -9.98 -6.54
C GLU A 127 -0.71 -9.85 -6.52
N ARG A 128 -1.37 -10.70 -5.70
CA ARG A 128 -2.82 -10.65 -5.50
C ARG A 128 -3.17 -9.53 -4.53
N GLY A 129 -4.39 -9.02 -4.64
CA GLY A 129 -4.89 -8.01 -3.72
C GLY A 129 -4.26 -6.63 -3.88
N LEU A 130 -3.52 -6.40 -4.98
CA LEU A 130 -3.05 -5.06 -5.34
C LEU A 130 -3.95 -4.40 -6.38
N TYR A 131 -4.10 -3.09 -6.24
CA TYR A 131 -5.00 -2.27 -7.03
C TYR A 131 -4.31 -0.97 -7.47
N HIS A 132 -4.78 -0.42 -8.59
CA HIS A 132 -4.63 1.01 -8.85
C HIS A 132 -5.36 1.79 -7.75
N SER A 133 -4.88 3.00 -7.42
CA SER A 133 -5.52 3.82 -6.38
C SER A 133 -7.01 4.05 -6.65
N ALA A 134 -7.38 4.38 -7.89
CA ALA A 134 -8.78 4.57 -8.27
C ALA A 134 -9.61 3.27 -8.25
N CYS A 135 -9.00 2.14 -8.61
CA CYS A 135 -9.67 0.84 -8.59
C CYS A 135 -9.92 0.35 -7.17
N SER A 136 -8.97 0.59 -6.25
CA SER A 136 -9.14 0.35 -4.81
C SER A 136 -10.36 1.10 -4.26
N SER A 137 -10.47 2.40 -4.56
CA SER A 137 -11.62 3.20 -4.13
C SER A 137 -12.94 2.69 -4.70
N ALA A 138 -12.95 2.27 -5.98
CA ALA A 138 -14.13 1.70 -6.61
C ALA A 138 -14.53 0.35 -5.99
N GLN A 139 -13.58 -0.57 -5.80
CA GLN A 139 -13.83 -1.85 -5.15
C GLN A 139 -14.38 -1.63 -3.73
N HIS A 140 -13.75 -0.76 -2.96
CA HIS A 140 -14.21 -0.44 -1.61
C HIS A 140 -15.65 0.11 -1.65
N ALA A 141 -15.94 1.07 -2.53
CA ALA A 141 -17.31 1.58 -2.68
C ALA A 141 -18.32 0.46 -2.99
N HIS A 142 -17.97 -0.51 -3.85
CA HIS A 142 -18.80 -1.68 -4.18
C HIS A 142 -19.05 -2.61 -2.98
N GLN A 143 -18.11 -2.69 -2.04
CA GLN A 143 -18.25 -3.47 -0.80
C GLN A 143 -19.04 -2.74 0.30
N MET A 144 -19.18 -1.42 0.20
CA MET A 144 -19.87 -0.61 1.20
C MET A 144 -21.38 -0.51 0.93
N CYS A 145 -22.18 -0.59 1.98
CA CYS A 145 -23.62 -0.45 1.90
C CYS A 145 -24.01 0.98 1.52
N SER A 146 -24.84 1.09 0.47
CA SER A 146 -25.36 2.35 -0.06
C SER A 146 -26.89 2.48 0.05
N CYS A 147 -27.56 1.60 0.83
CA CYS A 147 -29.00 1.65 1.06
C CYS A 147 -29.44 3.01 1.64
N ARG A 148 -30.67 3.45 1.30
CA ARG A 148 -31.25 4.69 1.86
C ARG A 148 -31.42 4.56 3.36
N THR A 149 -32.00 3.45 3.79
CA THR A 149 -32.22 3.10 5.19
C THR A 149 -31.58 1.75 5.45
N PRO A 150 -30.26 1.69 5.73
CA PRO A 150 -29.61 0.42 6.05
C PRO A 150 -30.14 -0.08 7.39
N SER A 151 -30.39 -1.38 7.44
CA SER A 151 -30.71 -2.08 8.67
C SER A 151 -29.47 -2.88 9.08
N PRO A 152 -28.90 -2.64 10.27
CA PRO A 152 -27.74 -3.39 10.75
C PRO A 152 -28.11 -4.84 11.02
N ASN A 153 -27.21 -5.76 10.69
CA ASN A 153 -27.36 -7.16 11.05
C ASN A 153 -27.26 -7.30 12.58
N PRO A 154 -28.27 -7.87 13.25
CA PRO A 154 -28.25 -8.04 14.70
C PRO A 154 -27.26 -9.12 15.19
N ALA A 155 -26.73 -9.95 14.28
CA ALA A 155 -25.77 -10.98 14.65
C ALA A 155 -24.44 -10.37 15.16
N PRO A 156 -23.91 -10.83 16.30
CA PRO A 156 -22.68 -10.29 16.87
C PRO A 156 -21.50 -10.43 15.90
N GLY A 157 -20.69 -9.38 15.79
CA GLY A 157 -19.50 -9.35 14.94
C GLY A 157 -19.73 -9.14 13.45
N ARG A 158 -20.98 -8.94 12.99
CA ARG A 158 -21.28 -8.65 11.57
C ARG A 158 -21.66 -7.19 11.35
N HIS A 159 -20.70 -6.39 10.88
CA HIS A 159 -20.95 -5.03 10.40
C HIS A 159 -21.49 -5.03 8.96
N ALA A 160 -22.62 -5.71 8.73
CA ALA A 160 -23.25 -5.83 7.41
C ALA A 160 -24.71 -5.36 7.44
N CYS A 161 -25.19 -4.89 6.29
CA CYS A 161 -26.58 -4.51 6.10
C CYS A 161 -27.45 -5.76 5.85
N THR A 162 -28.57 -5.91 6.56
CA THR A 162 -29.51 -7.02 6.34
C THR A 162 -30.20 -6.97 4.98
N VAL A 163 -30.34 -5.76 4.40
CA VAL A 163 -31.04 -5.55 3.13
C VAL A 163 -30.18 -5.93 1.93
N CYS A 164 -28.91 -5.51 1.91
CA CYS A 164 -28.03 -5.71 0.75
C CYS A 164 -26.80 -6.60 1.01
N GLY A 165 -26.61 -7.06 2.24
CA GLY A 165 -25.46 -7.90 2.63
C GLY A 165 -24.10 -7.18 2.69
N LEU A 166 -24.03 -5.93 2.25
CA LEU A 166 -22.78 -5.15 2.17
C LEU A 166 -22.37 -4.52 3.51
N PHE A 167 -21.11 -4.13 3.64
CA PHE A 167 -20.54 -3.61 4.88
C PHE A 167 -21.14 -2.26 5.30
N LEU A 168 -21.43 -2.11 6.57
CA LEU A 168 -21.82 -0.84 7.18
C LEU A 168 -20.57 -0.15 7.73
N LYS A 169 -20.42 1.14 7.42
CA LYS A 169 -19.41 1.99 8.06
C LYS A 169 -19.80 2.22 9.53
N TYR A 170 -18.82 2.17 10.42
CA TYR A 170 -18.97 2.66 11.79
C TYR A 170 -19.34 4.15 11.75
N ASP A 171 -20.23 4.59 12.66
CA ASP A 171 -20.60 5.99 12.93
C ASP A 171 -21.59 6.71 12.00
N GLY A 172 -22.36 5.98 11.20
CA GLY A 172 -23.29 6.62 10.28
C GLY A 172 -22.54 7.24 9.10
N ASN A 173 -23.21 7.38 7.97
CA ASN A 173 -22.57 7.25 6.67
C ASN A 173 -22.72 8.55 5.86
N PRO A 174 -21.91 9.59 6.13
CA PRO A 174 -21.95 10.84 5.36
C PRO A 174 -21.54 10.60 3.89
N GLU A 175 -20.81 9.52 3.60
CA GLU A 175 -20.22 9.24 2.28
C GLU A 175 -21.11 8.40 1.35
N ARG A 176 -22.36 8.10 1.74
CA ARG A 176 -23.26 7.21 0.97
C ARG A 176 -23.45 7.67 -0.46
N ASP A 177 -23.64 8.96 -0.67
CA ASP A 177 -23.92 9.49 -2.00
C ASP A 177 -22.69 9.38 -2.92
N VAL A 178 -21.49 9.55 -2.37
CA VAL A 178 -20.24 9.32 -3.09
C VAL A 178 -20.08 7.84 -3.47
N TYR A 179 -20.42 6.92 -2.57
CA TYR A 179 -20.41 5.49 -2.90
C TYR A 179 -21.46 5.12 -3.95
N ARG A 180 -22.68 5.67 -3.88
CA ARG A 180 -23.71 5.47 -4.92
C ARG A 180 -23.23 5.97 -6.27
N LEU A 181 -22.68 7.18 -6.30
CA LEU A 181 -22.12 7.77 -7.52
C LEU A 181 -21.01 6.87 -8.08
N THR A 182 -20.08 6.43 -7.24
CA THR A 182 -18.98 5.55 -7.64
C THR A 182 -19.50 4.24 -8.24
N LYS A 183 -20.47 3.57 -7.59
CA LYS A 183 -21.06 2.32 -8.11
C LYS A 183 -21.78 2.53 -9.45
N ARG A 184 -22.41 3.69 -9.64
CA ARG A 184 -23.11 4.03 -10.88
C ARG A 184 -22.12 4.31 -12.03
N LEU A 185 -21.02 4.99 -11.75
CA LEU A 185 -20.04 5.40 -12.75
C LEU A 185 -19.00 4.32 -13.06
N VAL A 186 -18.76 3.39 -12.14
CA VAL A 186 -17.71 2.37 -12.27
C VAL A 186 -18.33 0.98 -12.15
N LEU A 187 -18.38 0.27 -13.28
CA LEU A 187 -18.83 -1.12 -13.32
C LEU A 187 -17.83 -2.06 -12.62
N PRO A 188 -18.31 -3.15 -12.00
CA PRO A 188 -17.45 -4.20 -11.45
C PRO A 188 -16.42 -4.69 -12.46
N GLY A 189 -15.17 -4.79 -12.02
CA GLY A 189 -14.06 -5.27 -12.85
C GLY A 189 -13.59 -4.31 -13.94
N ARG A 190 -14.11 -3.07 -13.97
CA ARG A 190 -13.69 -2.06 -14.95
C ARG A 190 -12.91 -0.93 -14.29
N ARG A 191 -11.91 -0.43 -15.02
CA ARG A 191 -11.17 0.75 -14.61
C ARG A 191 -12.06 2.00 -14.73
N PRO A 192 -12.08 2.88 -13.72
CA PRO A 192 -12.79 4.15 -13.82
C PRO A 192 -12.27 5.00 -14.99
N SER A 193 -13.17 5.51 -15.84
CA SER A 193 -12.81 6.47 -16.88
C SER A 193 -12.22 7.76 -16.28
N PRO A 194 -11.46 8.57 -17.04
CA PRO A 194 -10.99 9.87 -16.56
C PRO A 194 -12.12 10.76 -16.01
N GLU A 195 -13.23 10.85 -16.75
CA GLU A 195 -14.42 11.60 -16.34
C GLU A 195 -15.04 11.07 -15.04
N ALA A 196 -15.15 9.74 -14.91
CA ALA A 196 -15.65 9.13 -13.67
C ALA A 196 -14.72 9.42 -12.49
N ARG A 197 -13.39 9.38 -12.68
CA ARG A 197 -12.41 9.72 -11.64
C ARG A 197 -12.54 11.17 -11.19
N ASP A 198 -12.71 12.09 -12.13
CA ASP A 198 -12.86 13.51 -11.84
C ASP A 198 -14.18 13.77 -11.09
N ALA A 199 -15.29 13.19 -11.54
CA ALA A 199 -16.58 13.29 -10.86
C ALA A 199 -16.54 12.73 -9.43
N ILE A 200 -15.93 11.55 -9.24
CA ILE A 200 -15.75 10.94 -7.92
C ILE A 200 -14.86 11.82 -7.02
N ARG A 201 -13.76 12.36 -7.56
CA ARG A 201 -12.87 13.27 -6.82
C ARG A 201 -13.62 14.51 -6.34
N THR A 202 -14.39 15.16 -7.21
CA THR A 202 -15.20 16.33 -6.87
C THR A 202 -16.21 16.00 -5.76
N ALA A 203 -16.93 14.88 -5.88
CA ALA A 203 -17.89 14.46 -4.85
C ALA A 203 -17.21 14.22 -3.48
N TRP A 204 -16.01 13.63 -3.46
CA TRP A 204 -15.22 13.48 -2.23
C TRP A 204 -14.72 14.82 -1.66
N GLU A 205 -14.42 15.80 -2.50
CA GLU A 205 -14.03 17.14 -2.05
C GLU A 205 -15.22 17.88 -1.42
N GLU A 206 -16.38 17.83 -2.05
CA GLU A 206 -17.63 18.39 -1.53
C GLU A 206 -18.01 17.75 -0.19
N GLN A 207 -17.96 16.42 -0.11
CA GLN A 207 -18.24 15.69 1.13
C GLN A 207 -17.31 16.07 2.28
N ARG A 208 -16.01 16.28 1.98
CA ARG A 208 -15.03 16.72 2.97
C ARG A 208 -15.25 18.16 3.42
N ARG A 209 -15.81 19.01 2.56
CA ARG A 209 -16.17 20.39 2.92
C ARG A 209 -17.41 20.40 3.82
N SER A 210 -18.43 19.59 3.51
CA SER A 210 -19.67 19.54 4.29
C SER A 210 -19.50 18.91 5.67
N GLY A 211 -18.62 17.92 5.82
CA GLY A 211 -18.38 17.25 7.11
C GLY A 211 -17.46 17.99 8.10
N ARG A 212 -17.03 19.22 7.80
CA ARG A 212 -16.20 20.06 8.68
C ARG A 212 -16.98 21.15 9.44
N GLY A 213 -18.29 21.24 9.23
CA GLY A 213 -19.19 22.10 10.00
C GLY A 213 -19.87 21.32 11.10
#